data_AF-A0A2D6CVV8-F1
#
_entry.id   AF-A0A2D6CVV8-F1
#
_cell.length_a   1.000
_cell.length_b   1.000
_cell.length_c   1.000
_cell.angle_alpha   90.00
_cell.angle_beta   90.00
_cell.angle_gamma   90.00
#
_symmetry.space_group_name_H-M   'P 1'
#
loop_
_entity.id
_entity.type
_entity.pdbx_description
1 polymer ?
#
loop_
_entity_poly.entity_id
_entity_poly.type
_entity_poly.pdbx_seq_one_letter_code
_entity_poly.pdbx_strand_id
1 'polypeptide(L)'
;MSSKRLAIGTGLLALMTAYAAVGQELVSLDVGDAAGTPGSTAIDGDVYTIEGAGSDIWNAADGFRFAYTEVSGDFEAVVHQISTDLPKEWSKGGVHVRQSIEAGAQNAQAIVTGGGASGAQLTWRPAADGATDEFMDSAPGPWKDGEC
;
A
#
# COMPACT_ATOMS: atom_id res chain seq x y z
N MET A 1 4.12 -26.56 -57.09
CA MET A 1 4.56 -26.79 -55.70
C MET A 1 5.67 -25.78 -55.45
N SER A 2 5.62 -24.80 -54.54
CA SER A 2 5.04 -24.72 -53.20
C SER A 2 4.68 -23.26 -52.88
N SER A 3 3.47 -23.00 -52.39
CA SER A 3 3.08 -21.70 -51.83
C SER A 3 3.48 -21.65 -50.35
N LYS A 4 4.27 -20.65 -49.94
CA LYS A 4 4.46 -20.31 -48.53
C LYS A 4 3.54 -19.13 -48.20
N ARG A 5 2.45 -19.40 -47.49
CA ARG A 5 1.63 -18.36 -46.84
C ARG A 5 2.28 -18.03 -45.50
N LEU A 6 2.60 -16.76 -45.28
CA LEU A 6 2.97 -16.23 -43.97
C LEU A 6 1.75 -15.48 -43.44
N ALA A 7 1.20 -15.95 -42.32
CA ALA A 7 0.29 -15.19 -41.48
C ALA A 7 1.03 -14.92 -40.17
N ILE A 8 1.19 -13.65 -39.80
CA ILE A 8 1.54 -13.26 -38.43
C ILE A 8 0.51 -12.22 -38.03
N GLY A 9 -0.11 -12.49 -36.88
CA GLY A 9 -1.38 -11.94 -36.45
C GLY A 9 -1.35 -10.45 -36.10
N THR A 10 -2.56 -9.91 -36.05
CA THR A 10 -2.90 -8.64 -35.41
C THR A 10 -2.29 -8.59 -34.02
N GLY A 11 -1.27 -7.74 -33.84
CA GLY A 11 -0.87 -7.28 -32.52
C GLY A 11 -2.01 -6.46 -31.94
N LEU A 12 -2.63 -6.96 -30.88
CA LEU A 12 -3.59 -6.20 -30.10
C LEU A 12 -2.86 -4.97 -29.53
N LEU A 13 -3.30 -3.81 -29.98
CA LEU A 13 -2.93 -2.49 -29.47
C LEU A 13 -3.28 -2.46 -27.96
N ALA A 14 -2.28 -2.53 -27.08
CA ALA A 14 -2.50 -2.26 -25.67
C ALA A 14 -2.82 -0.76 -25.53
N LEU A 15 -4.12 -0.45 -25.51
CA LEU A 15 -4.62 0.83 -25.08
C LEU A 15 -4.32 0.93 -23.57
N MET A 16 -3.16 1.48 -23.21
CA MET A 16 -2.91 1.88 -21.83
C MET A 16 -3.86 3.04 -21.53
N THR A 17 -5.01 2.73 -20.97
CA THR A 17 -5.87 3.75 -20.36
C THR A 17 -5.18 4.18 -19.08
N ALA A 18 -4.42 5.27 -19.13
CA ALA A 18 -3.93 5.93 -17.92
C ALA A 18 -5.15 6.52 -17.19
N TYR A 19 -5.60 5.86 -16.12
CA TYR A 19 -6.49 6.49 -15.16
C TYR A 19 -5.64 7.42 -14.28
N ALA A 20 -5.53 8.69 -14.68
CA ALA A 20 -5.19 9.71 -13.70
C ALA A 20 -6.43 9.89 -12.82
N ALA A 21 -6.52 9.13 -11.73
CA ALA A 21 -7.53 9.37 -10.70
C ALA A 21 -7.16 10.68 -9.99
N VAL A 22 -7.55 11.81 -10.58
CA VAL A 22 -7.52 13.11 -9.91
C VAL A 22 -8.66 13.10 -8.89
N GLY A 23 -8.32 13.14 -7.61
CA GLY A 23 -9.20 13.58 -6.52
C GLY A 23 -10.38 12.67 -6.20
N GLN A 24 -10.17 11.36 -6.05
CA GLN A 24 -11.19 10.53 -5.41
C GLN A 24 -11.20 10.84 -3.91
N GLU A 25 -12.32 11.36 -3.41
CA GLU A 25 -12.51 11.60 -1.98
C GLU A 25 -12.32 10.28 -1.22
N LEU A 26 -11.40 10.28 -0.26
CA LEU A 26 -11.12 9.11 0.55
C LEU A 26 -12.13 9.01 1.69
N VAL A 27 -12.71 7.82 1.86
CA VAL A 27 -13.46 7.47 3.07
C VAL A 27 -12.47 7.13 4.17
N SER A 28 -12.77 7.52 5.42
CA SER A 28 -11.86 7.32 6.54
C SER A 28 -12.50 6.57 7.70
N LEU A 29 -11.83 5.52 8.21
CA LEU A 29 -12.29 4.71 9.33
C LEU A 29 -11.13 4.10 10.13
N ASP A 30 -11.45 3.63 11.35
CA ASP A 30 -10.54 2.83 12.17
C ASP A 30 -10.81 1.34 11.96
N VAL A 31 -9.73 0.59 11.76
CA VAL A 31 -9.74 -0.84 11.45
C VAL A 31 -9.40 -1.62 12.71
N GLY A 32 -10.17 -2.67 12.98
CA GLY A 32 -9.89 -3.61 14.06
C GLY A 32 -9.84 -2.93 15.44
N ASP A 33 -8.77 -3.15 16.19
CA ASP A 33 -8.68 -2.64 17.56
C ASP A 33 -8.53 -1.11 17.66
N ALA A 34 -8.17 -0.44 16.55
CA ALA A 34 -8.14 1.02 16.47
C ALA A 34 -9.52 1.64 16.72
N ALA A 35 -10.62 0.93 16.46
CA ALA A 35 -11.96 1.39 16.77
C ALA A 35 -12.18 1.65 18.28
N GLY A 36 -11.39 1.01 19.15
CA GLY A 36 -11.42 1.22 20.61
C GLY A 36 -10.62 2.44 21.08
N THR A 37 -9.73 2.98 20.26
CA THR A 37 -8.98 4.22 20.52
C THR A 37 -8.81 4.95 19.20
N PRO A 38 -9.88 5.61 18.70
CA PRO A 38 -9.93 6.11 17.33
C PRO A 38 -8.81 7.10 16.99
N GLY A 39 -8.27 6.96 15.78
CA GLY A 39 -7.41 7.96 15.18
C GLY A 39 -8.23 9.10 14.57
N SER A 40 -7.57 9.95 13.79
CA SER A 40 -8.23 11.09 13.13
C SER A 40 -7.76 11.29 11.71
N THR A 41 -8.59 11.95 10.89
CA THR A 41 -8.23 12.36 9.54
C THR A 41 -8.79 13.76 9.29
N ALA A 42 -7.91 14.71 9.03
CA ALA A 42 -8.24 16.09 8.68
C ALA A 42 -7.84 16.35 7.23
N ILE A 43 -8.70 17.03 6.48
CA ILE A 43 -8.52 17.31 5.05
C ILE A 43 -8.47 18.82 4.85
N ASP A 44 -7.42 19.31 4.21
CA ASP A 44 -7.26 20.71 3.79
C ASP A 44 -6.85 20.75 2.31
N GLY A 45 -7.82 21.01 1.43
CA GLY A 45 -7.64 20.86 -0.01
C GLY A 45 -7.28 19.42 -0.38
N ASP A 46 -6.12 19.25 -1.01
CA ASP A 46 -5.60 17.93 -1.43
C ASP A 46 -4.68 17.29 -0.38
N VAL A 47 -4.54 17.89 0.81
CA VAL A 47 -3.68 17.40 1.89
C VAL A 47 -4.50 16.66 2.94
N TYR A 48 -4.11 15.42 3.20
CA TYR A 48 -4.68 14.58 4.24
C TYR A 48 -3.70 14.49 5.41
N THR A 49 -4.12 14.97 6.59
CA THR A 49 -3.41 14.74 7.85
C THR A 49 -4.06 13.57 8.57
N ILE A 50 -3.34 12.46 8.71
CA ILE A 50 -3.84 11.23 9.32
C ILE A 50 -3.11 10.97 10.63
N GLU A 51 -3.87 10.87 11.72
CA GLU A 51 -3.38 10.42 13.02
C GLU A 51 -3.71 8.94 13.19
N GLY A 52 -2.66 8.13 13.37
CA GLY A 52 -2.77 6.68 13.52
C GLY A 52 -3.35 6.26 14.87
N ALA A 53 -3.89 5.05 14.88
CA ALA A 53 -4.45 4.38 16.06
C ALA A 53 -4.20 2.86 15.94
N GLY A 54 -4.58 2.10 16.97
CA GLY A 54 -4.47 0.64 16.96
C GLY A 54 -3.08 0.11 17.33
N SER A 55 -2.98 -1.22 17.44
CA SER A 55 -1.78 -1.86 17.99
C SER A 55 -0.69 -2.14 16.96
N ASP A 56 -1.03 -2.75 15.82
CA ASP A 56 -0.06 -3.11 14.77
C ASP A 56 -0.74 -3.58 13.47
N ILE A 57 0.04 -3.70 12.39
CA ILE A 57 -0.35 -4.36 11.14
C ILE A 57 0.58 -5.55 10.91
N TRP A 58 0.35 -6.65 11.63
CA TRP A 58 1.30 -7.78 11.66
C TRP A 58 0.70 -9.16 11.88
N ASN A 59 -0.13 -9.35 12.91
CA ASN A 59 -0.64 -10.68 13.26
C ASN A 59 -1.92 -11.00 12.49
N ALA A 60 -2.77 -11.87 13.02
CA ALA A 60 -4.05 -12.25 12.42
C ALA A 60 -5.06 -11.10 12.29
N ALA A 61 -4.89 -10.02 13.06
CA ALA A 61 -5.80 -8.89 13.07
C ALA A 61 -5.00 -7.58 13.15
N ASP A 62 -5.35 -6.65 12.26
CA ASP A 62 -4.76 -5.33 12.18
C ASP A 62 -5.47 -4.30 13.06
N GLY A 63 -4.72 -3.29 13.46
CA GLY A 63 -5.17 -2.10 14.15
C GLY A 63 -4.58 -0.85 13.53
N PHE A 64 -5.38 -0.07 12.79
CA PHE A 64 -4.90 1.19 12.17
C PHE A 64 -6.02 2.15 11.77
N ARG A 65 -5.65 3.42 11.53
CA ARG A 65 -6.50 4.42 10.86
C ARG A 65 -6.29 4.34 9.35
N PHE A 66 -7.36 4.26 8.57
CA PHE A 66 -7.30 4.11 7.12
C PHE A 66 -8.13 5.17 6.39
N ALA A 67 -7.48 5.97 5.53
CA ALA A 67 -8.15 6.78 4.52
C ALA A 67 -8.01 6.06 3.17
N TYR A 68 -9.12 5.67 2.57
CA TYR A 68 -9.13 4.74 1.44
C TYR A 68 -10.23 5.03 0.44
N THR A 69 -10.09 4.38 -0.70
CA THR A 69 -11.17 4.28 -1.67
C THR A 69 -11.19 2.88 -2.27
N GLU A 70 -12.35 2.45 -2.74
CA GLU A 70 -12.51 1.15 -3.37
C GLU A 70 -12.03 1.21 -4.83
N VAL A 71 -11.23 0.22 -5.21
CA VAL A 71 -10.72 0.05 -6.57
C VAL A 71 -10.99 -1.38 -7.04
N SER A 72 -11.09 -1.57 -8.35
CA SER A 72 -11.29 -2.88 -8.97
C SER A 72 -10.43 -3.02 -10.22
N GLY A 73 -9.92 -4.23 -10.46
CA GLY A 73 -8.96 -4.47 -11.54
C GLY A 73 -7.59 -3.88 -11.24
N ASP A 74 -6.79 -3.70 -12.30
CA ASP A 74 -5.47 -3.09 -12.19
C ASP A 74 -5.59 -1.59 -11.91
N PHE A 75 -4.75 -1.08 -11.02
CA PHE A 75 -4.74 0.34 -10.64
C PHE A 75 -3.32 0.83 -10.39
N GLU A 76 -3.16 2.15 -10.45
CA GLU A 76 -1.95 2.85 -10.03
C GLU A 76 -2.34 3.88 -8.96
N ALA A 77 -1.52 3.99 -7.92
CA ALA A 77 -1.69 4.99 -6.88
C ALA A 77 -0.36 5.72 -6.67
N VAL A 78 -0.39 7.05 -6.76
CA VAL A 78 0.76 7.91 -6.52
C VAL A 78 0.45 8.77 -5.30
N VAL A 79 1.27 8.63 -4.26
CA VAL A 79 1.09 9.34 -2.99
C VAL A 79 2.36 10.09 -2.66
N HIS A 80 2.24 11.38 -2.33
CA HIS A 80 3.34 12.19 -1.83
C HIS A 80 3.21 12.34 -0.31
N GLN A 81 4.07 11.63 0.43
CA GLN A 81 4.11 11.73 1.89
C GLN A 81 4.91 12.98 2.29
N ILE A 82 4.21 14.05 2.66
CA ILE A 82 4.80 15.37 2.93
C ILE A 82 5.68 15.36 4.20
N SER A 83 5.20 14.73 5.26
CA SER A 83 5.89 14.63 6.54
C SER A 83 5.38 13.45 7.34
N THR A 84 6.17 13.00 8.31
CA THR A 84 5.78 11.95 9.26
C THR A 84 6.25 12.27 10.66
N ASP A 85 5.39 12.01 11.64
CA ASP A 85 5.73 11.93 13.04
C ASP A 85 5.47 10.48 13.51
N LEU A 86 6.55 9.73 13.76
CA LEU A 86 6.51 8.29 14.08
C LEU A 86 7.15 8.08 15.45
N PRO A 87 6.43 8.36 16.55
CA PRO A 87 7.02 8.49 17.88
C PRO A 87 7.48 7.17 18.52
N LYS A 88 7.19 6.02 17.91
CA LYS A 88 7.63 4.69 18.35
C LYS A 88 8.40 3.98 17.24
N GLU A 89 9.33 3.12 17.63
CA GLU A 89 10.12 2.25 16.74
C GLU A 89 9.28 1.61 15.61
N TRP A 90 8.07 1.15 15.97
CA TRP A 90 7.14 0.45 15.09
C TRP A 90 5.87 1.24 14.78
N SER A 91 5.85 2.56 15.00
CA SER A 91 4.85 3.44 14.39
C SER A 91 4.97 3.31 12.87
N LYS A 92 3.84 3.23 12.16
CA LYS A 92 3.79 2.97 10.71
C LYS A 92 2.96 4.05 10.01
N GLY A 93 3.37 4.39 8.80
CA GLY A 93 2.59 5.23 7.89
C GLY A 93 3.02 4.99 6.45
N GLY A 94 2.07 5.06 5.51
CA GLY A 94 2.37 4.86 4.09
C GLY A 94 1.16 4.40 3.29
N VAL A 95 1.42 3.77 2.16
CA VAL A 95 0.39 3.27 1.25
C VAL A 95 0.06 1.82 1.60
N HIS A 96 -1.24 1.54 1.72
CA HIS A 96 -1.75 0.24 2.10
C HIS A 96 -2.87 -0.18 1.13
N VAL A 97 -2.79 -1.40 0.63
CA VAL A 97 -3.78 -2.03 -0.26
C VAL A 97 -4.30 -3.27 0.43
N ARG A 98 -5.62 -3.45 0.44
CA ARG A 98 -6.26 -4.58 1.13
C ARG A 98 -7.56 -4.99 0.46
N GLN A 99 -7.93 -6.26 0.60
CA GLN A 99 -9.12 -6.82 -0.04
C GLN A 99 -10.45 -6.38 0.59
N SER A 100 -10.45 -6.02 1.88
CA SER A 100 -11.63 -5.54 2.61
C SER A 100 -11.22 -4.72 3.83
N ILE A 101 -12.17 -4.09 4.52
CA ILE A 101 -11.93 -3.32 5.75
C ILE A 101 -11.84 -4.19 7.03
N GLU A 102 -12.02 -5.51 6.92
CA GLU A 102 -11.98 -6.45 8.05
C GLU A 102 -10.56 -6.62 8.60
N ALA A 103 -10.41 -6.68 9.93
CA ALA A 103 -9.09 -6.65 10.59
C ALA A 103 -8.09 -7.71 10.09
N GLY A 104 -8.55 -8.90 9.68
CA GLY A 104 -7.70 -9.96 9.16
C GLY A 104 -7.55 -10.00 7.64
N ALA A 105 -7.94 -8.95 6.91
CA ALA A 105 -7.93 -8.96 5.44
C ALA A 105 -6.53 -9.22 4.85
N GLN A 106 -6.46 -9.98 3.75
CA GLN A 106 -5.26 -10.02 2.92
C GLN A 106 -4.88 -8.60 2.48
N ASN A 107 -3.60 -8.27 2.60
CA ASN A 107 -3.11 -6.91 2.38
C ASN A 107 -1.68 -6.91 1.81
N ALA A 108 -1.26 -5.76 1.30
CA ALA A 108 0.11 -5.44 0.95
C ALA A 108 0.34 -3.94 1.19
N GLN A 109 1.52 -3.56 1.66
CA GLN A 109 1.80 -2.17 2.01
C GLN A 109 3.26 -1.79 1.80
N ALA A 110 3.46 -0.52 1.47
CA ALA A 110 4.74 0.16 1.43
C ALA A 110 4.71 1.27 2.47
N ILE A 111 5.49 1.11 3.53
CA ILE A 111 5.40 1.92 4.74
C ILE A 111 6.77 2.41 5.18
N VAL A 112 6.77 3.56 5.84
CA VAL A 112 7.87 4.01 6.71
C VAL A 112 7.57 3.65 8.15
N THR A 113 8.62 3.52 8.94
CA THR A 113 8.56 3.21 10.37
C THR A 113 9.34 4.22 11.21
N GLY A 114 9.08 4.28 12.51
CA GLY A 114 9.85 5.13 13.43
C GLY A 114 11.26 4.64 13.75
N GLY A 115 11.79 3.65 13.01
CA GLY A 115 13.14 3.12 13.17
C GLY A 115 13.24 1.61 12.91
N GLY A 116 12.16 0.86 13.15
CA GLY A 116 12.10 -0.57 12.92
C GLY A 116 12.41 -0.95 11.47
N ALA A 117 13.12 -2.04 11.25
CA ALA A 117 13.59 -2.45 9.92
C ALA A 117 14.33 -1.34 9.13
N SER A 118 15.07 -0.47 9.84
CA SER A 118 15.82 0.65 9.25
C SER A 118 14.96 1.76 8.64
N GLY A 119 13.70 1.88 9.04
CA GLY A 119 12.84 3.03 8.72
C GLY A 119 11.86 2.83 7.56
N ALA A 120 11.92 1.70 6.84
CA ALA A 120 10.97 1.40 5.76
C ALA A 120 10.80 -0.11 5.54
N GLN A 121 9.59 -0.53 5.14
CA GLN A 121 9.26 -1.94 4.87
C GLN A 121 8.27 -2.09 3.71
N LEU A 122 8.41 -3.22 3.01
CA LEU A 122 7.36 -3.80 2.18
C LEU A 122 6.84 -5.05 2.89
N THR A 123 5.56 -5.09 3.22
CA THR A 123 4.95 -6.22 3.94
C THR A 123 3.63 -6.63 3.31
N TRP A 124 3.21 -7.88 3.52
CA TRP A 124 1.95 -8.40 2.99
C TRP A 124 1.37 -9.50 3.89
N ARG A 125 0.04 -9.59 3.95
CA ARG A 125 -0.67 -10.74 4.53
C ARG A 125 -1.13 -11.67 3.40
N PRO A 126 -0.54 -12.88 3.26
CA PRO A 126 -0.84 -13.77 2.13
C PRO A 126 -2.19 -14.49 2.25
N ALA A 127 -2.76 -14.62 3.44
CA ALA A 127 -4.03 -15.29 3.69
C ALA A 127 -4.83 -14.54 4.77
N ALA A 128 -6.16 -14.53 4.63
CA ALA A 128 -7.02 -13.91 5.64
C ALA A 128 -6.76 -14.52 7.03
N ASP A 129 -6.76 -13.65 8.04
CA ASP A 129 -6.48 -13.98 9.45
C ASP A 129 -5.09 -14.62 9.70
N GLY A 130 -4.19 -14.54 8.71
CA GLY A 130 -2.81 -15.00 8.79
C GLY A 130 -1.85 -13.94 9.34
N ALA A 131 -0.63 -14.35 9.64
CA ALA A 131 0.46 -13.42 9.93
C ALA A 131 0.90 -12.67 8.65
N THR A 132 1.41 -11.46 8.86
CA THR A 132 2.07 -10.62 7.88
C THR A 132 3.49 -11.13 7.66
N ASP A 133 3.82 -11.31 6.39
CA ASP A 133 5.19 -11.50 5.92
C ASP A 133 5.79 -10.15 5.54
N GLU A 134 7.12 -10.12 5.49
CA GLU A 134 7.88 -8.95 5.09
C GLU A 134 8.96 -9.29 4.09
N PHE A 135 9.31 -8.33 3.25
CA PHE A 135 10.49 -8.46 2.40
C PHE A 135 11.72 -8.33 3.29
N MET A 136 12.35 -9.47 3.57
CA MET A 136 13.60 -9.52 4.33
C MET A 136 14.77 -9.24 3.40
N ASP A 137 15.55 -8.22 3.77
CA ASP A 137 16.80 -7.76 3.14
C ASP A 137 16.64 -6.60 2.14
N SER A 138 17.68 -5.77 2.08
CA SER A 138 17.95 -4.89 0.95
C SER A 138 17.81 -5.70 -0.34
N ALA A 139 17.07 -5.19 -1.32
CA ALA A 139 16.92 -5.87 -2.61
C ALA A 139 18.31 -6.33 -3.09
N PRO A 140 18.54 -7.64 -3.36
CA PRO A 140 19.83 -8.10 -3.85
C PRO A 140 20.06 -7.48 -5.23
N GLY A 141 20.80 -6.38 -5.21
CA GLY A 141 21.19 -5.58 -6.34
C GLY A 141 22.53 -4.93 -6.01
N PRO A 142 23.31 -4.49 -7.01
CA PRO A 142 24.62 -3.89 -6.79
C PRO A 142 24.50 -2.47 -6.23
N TRP A 143 23.73 -2.26 -5.15
CA TRP A 143 23.59 -0.98 -4.44
C TRP A 143 24.75 -0.74 -3.47
N LYS A 144 25.94 -1.27 -3.80
CA LYS A 144 27.15 -0.85 -3.14
C LYS A 144 27.58 0.46 -3.76
N ASP A 145 27.77 1.44 -2.89
CA ASP A 145 28.60 2.62 -3.13
C ASP A 145 28.00 3.71 -4.03
N GLY A 146 26.84 4.24 -3.64
CA GLY A 146 26.57 5.68 -3.81
C GLY A 146 26.40 6.20 -5.24
N GLU A 147 25.92 5.39 -6.17
CA GLU A 147 25.48 5.87 -7.49
C GLU A 147 23.95 5.76 -7.61
N CYS A 148 23.30 6.93 -7.69
CA CYS A 148 21.95 7.09 -8.21
C CYS A 148 21.97 7.14 -9.74
#